data_AF-A0A2P6TC37-F1
#
_entry.id   AF-A0A2P6TC37-F1
#
_cell.length_a   1.000
_cell.length_b   1.000
_cell.length_c   1.000
_cell.angle_alpha   90.00
_cell.angle_beta   90.00
_cell.angle_gamma   90.00
#
_symmetry.space_group_name_H-M   'P 1'
#
loop_
_entity.id
_entity.type
_entity.pdbx_description
1 polymer ?
#
loop_
_entity_poly.entity_id
_entity_poly.type
_entity_poly.pdbx_seq_one_letter_code
_entity_poly.pdbx_strand_id
1 'polypeptide(L)'
;MPELPEVEGARRLAERTCVGKRIVEAIIADDEKVICNVKPQELQAALVGRTIVAAKRRGKQMWWELDAGPSLLLHFGMTGGLVVKGIGAAHYKSFVIDDSAWPPRFCKIELKLEDGTQVAFCDSRRFAKVRFLEDPEGRPPISELGWDPLLNMPALEAFQAALAGQRRAIKALLLDQSFSAGIGNWVADEVLYQSRVHPEQPANTIPADQVAALHAAIRDVCRLASEVEADADRFPLDWLFHYRWGKGNGQKSKMPSGQAIEHLTVGGRTSAVVPAVQKLNKAAIAAAGKAAAGGKKAAGGGRKKKAAVAAEEGQEGTAAEAAAPEQEGGPAEAAVAAAAAEAAVAVAQGSAKPRGRRGSKAAQAQEAADAAAEVAEAAAEVAEAAAQLQGKAKRGRGSQKALAKPSGSAPSAPAASAAATTKAAAAGRRAKSFRGQQQQSAPAAAAERKRKAPADKAAGTEGSAEAAVTRRTRARS
;
A
#
# COMPACT_ATOMS: atom_id res chain seq x y z
N MET A 1 -7.20 1.15 0.83
CA MET A 1 -6.23 0.04 0.85
C MET A 1 -5.04 0.54 1.64
N PRO A 2 -4.69 -0.11 2.76
CA PRO A 2 -3.45 0.17 3.48
C PRO A 2 -2.24 -0.03 2.57
N GLU A 3 -1.29 0.89 2.63
CA GLU A 3 0.00 0.81 1.95
C GLU A 3 1.10 0.66 3.01
N LEU A 4 2.37 0.81 2.65
CA LEU A 4 3.46 0.67 3.62
C LEU A 4 3.34 1.60 4.85
N PRO A 5 2.97 2.89 4.72
CA PRO A 5 2.89 3.79 5.88
C PRO A 5 1.83 3.35 6.89
N GLU A 6 0.65 2.95 6.43
CA GLU A 6 -0.44 2.50 7.31
C GLU A 6 -0.08 1.18 8.02
N VAL A 7 0.58 0.26 7.32
CA VAL A 7 1.03 -1.02 7.90
C VAL A 7 2.22 -0.81 8.86
N GLU A 8 3.11 0.15 8.62
CA GLU A 8 4.15 0.55 9.58
C GLU A 8 3.55 1.22 10.82
N GLY A 9 2.50 2.05 10.67
CA GLY A 9 1.72 2.59 11.79
C GLY A 9 1.11 1.46 12.65
N ALA A 10 0.46 0.48 12.02
CA ALA A 10 -0.06 -0.69 12.72
C ALA A 10 1.03 -1.55 13.39
N ARG A 11 2.20 -1.71 12.75
CA ARG A 11 3.36 -2.39 13.32
C ARG A 11 3.87 -1.67 14.56
N ARG A 12 4.02 -0.35 14.52
CA ARG A 12 4.44 0.49 15.66
C ARG A 12 3.41 0.50 16.79
N LEU A 13 2.12 0.53 16.48
CA LEU A 13 1.06 0.37 17.46
C LEU A 13 1.26 -0.95 18.22
N ALA A 14 1.36 -2.07 17.51
CA ALA A 14 1.57 -3.38 18.13
C ALA A 14 2.91 -3.51 18.87
N GLU A 15 3.98 -2.90 18.37
CA GLU A 15 5.29 -2.85 19.06
C GLU A 15 5.14 -2.21 20.46
N ARG A 16 4.38 -1.11 20.56
CA ARG A 16 4.15 -0.41 21.83
C ARG A 16 3.13 -1.11 22.74
N THR A 17 2.12 -1.79 22.18
CA THR A 17 0.97 -2.29 22.94
C THR A 17 0.97 -3.79 23.19
N CYS A 18 1.66 -4.58 22.35
CA CYS A 18 1.54 -6.04 22.34
C CYS A 18 2.85 -6.78 22.61
N VAL A 19 4.00 -6.23 22.20
CA VAL A 19 5.31 -6.90 22.37
C VAL A 19 5.68 -7.02 23.86
N GLY A 20 6.30 -8.15 24.20
CA GLY A 20 6.67 -8.52 25.57
C GLY A 20 5.53 -9.09 26.41
N LYS A 21 4.33 -9.27 25.84
CA LYS A 21 3.13 -9.72 26.57
C LYS A 21 2.63 -11.05 26.05
N ARG A 22 2.13 -11.88 26.97
CA ARG A 22 1.49 -13.16 26.68
C ARG A 22 0.02 -13.00 26.29
N ILE A 23 -0.38 -13.74 25.26
CA ILE A 23 -1.77 -13.91 24.83
C ILE A 23 -2.48 -14.84 25.83
N VAL A 24 -3.48 -14.33 26.53
CA VAL A 24 -4.30 -15.12 27.50
C VAL A 24 -5.63 -15.57 26.92
N GLU A 25 -6.11 -14.89 25.87
CA GLU A 25 -7.34 -15.21 25.17
C GLU A 25 -7.13 -14.90 23.68
N ALA A 26 -7.58 -15.79 22.80
CA ALA A 26 -7.63 -15.57 21.38
C ALA A 26 -9.01 -16.00 20.87
N ILE A 27 -9.61 -15.20 20.00
CA ILE A 27 -10.87 -15.50 19.32
C ILE A 27 -10.62 -15.30 17.82
N ILE A 28 -10.72 -16.38 17.05
CA ILE A 28 -10.49 -16.35 15.61
C ILE A 28 -11.83 -16.53 14.90
N ALA A 29 -12.12 -15.65 13.93
CA ALA A 29 -13.35 -15.74 13.15
C ALA A 29 -13.34 -16.97 12.24
N ASP A 30 -14.50 -17.61 12.10
CA ASP A 30 -14.73 -18.71 11.18
C ASP A 30 -14.83 -18.19 9.72
N ASP A 31 -13.68 -17.80 9.17
CA ASP A 31 -13.56 -17.14 7.88
C ASP A 31 -12.34 -17.65 7.11
N GLU A 32 -12.45 -18.85 6.53
CA GLU A 32 -11.39 -19.51 5.74
C GLU A 32 -10.92 -18.70 4.50
N LYS A 33 -11.67 -17.67 4.07
CA LYS A 33 -11.21 -16.74 3.03
C LYS A 33 -10.11 -15.82 3.55
N VAL A 34 -10.14 -15.48 4.85
CA VAL A 34 -9.18 -14.60 5.52
C VAL A 34 -8.15 -15.40 6.31
N ILE A 35 -8.57 -16.41 7.07
CA ILE A 35 -7.69 -17.30 7.82
C ILE A 35 -7.21 -18.41 6.87
N CYS A 36 -5.96 -18.32 6.44
CA CYS A 36 -5.37 -19.22 5.46
C CYS A 36 -4.39 -20.21 6.13
N ASN A 37 -4.19 -21.36 5.49
CA ASN A 37 -3.18 -22.38 5.83
C ASN A 37 -3.23 -23.01 7.24
N VAL A 38 -4.23 -22.69 8.05
CA VAL A 38 -4.52 -23.26 9.38
C VAL A 38 -6.02 -23.09 9.66
N LYS A 39 -6.66 -24.00 10.39
CA LYS A 39 -8.08 -23.79 10.75
C LYS A 39 -8.21 -22.74 11.86
N PRO A 40 -9.32 -21.98 11.93
CA PRO A 40 -9.55 -20.98 12.98
C PRO A 40 -9.34 -21.50 14.41
N GLN A 41 -9.84 -22.72 14.70
CA GLN A 41 -9.78 -23.34 16.03
C GLN A 41 -8.36 -23.85 16.36
N GLU A 42 -7.62 -24.34 15.36
CA GLU A 42 -6.22 -24.75 15.50
C GLU A 42 -5.33 -23.52 15.76
N LEU A 43 -5.57 -22.42 15.02
CA LEU A 43 -4.88 -21.15 15.23
C LEU A 43 -5.16 -20.56 16.62
N GLN A 44 -6.43 -20.58 17.05
CA GLN A 44 -6.83 -20.14 18.39
C GLN A 44 -6.06 -20.90 19.48
N ALA A 45 -6.02 -22.24 19.40
CA ALA A 45 -5.30 -23.07 20.35
C ALA A 45 -3.77 -22.86 20.31
N ALA A 46 -3.20 -22.57 19.13
CA ALA A 46 -1.76 -22.35 18.98
C ALA A 46 -1.27 -21.00 19.52
N LEU A 47 -2.14 -19.98 19.54
CA LEU A 47 -1.83 -18.62 20.00
C LEU A 47 -1.95 -18.44 21.52
N VAL A 48 -2.91 -19.10 22.18
CA VAL A 48 -3.11 -18.95 23.63
C VAL A 48 -1.89 -19.46 24.40
N GLY A 49 -1.40 -18.66 25.34
CA GLY A 49 -0.21 -18.93 26.14
C GLY A 49 1.11 -18.47 25.51
N ARG A 50 1.12 -18.01 24.24
CA ARG A 50 2.32 -17.49 23.56
C ARG A 50 2.60 -16.03 23.92
N THR A 51 3.87 -15.68 24.02
CA THR A 51 4.35 -14.30 24.16
C THR A 51 4.65 -13.71 22.79
N ILE A 52 4.16 -12.51 22.50
CA ILE A 52 4.54 -11.76 21.30
C ILE A 52 5.92 -11.14 21.55
N VAL A 53 6.95 -11.56 20.83
CA VAL A 53 8.34 -11.12 21.08
C VAL A 53 8.80 -9.99 20.17
N ALA A 54 8.16 -9.78 19.01
CA ALA A 54 8.39 -8.61 18.15
C ALA A 54 7.21 -8.36 17.19
N ALA A 55 7.04 -7.11 16.74
CA ALA A 55 6.18 -6.77 15.61
C ALA A 55 7.03 -6.34 14.40
N LYS A 56 7.06 -7.17 13.35
CA LYS A 56 7.86 -6.96 12.13
C LYS A 56 6.98 -6.57 10.95
N ARG A 57 7.60 -6.06 9.88
CA ARG A 57 6.94 -5.70 8.62
C ARG A 57 7.91 -5.79 7.45
N ARG A 58 7.40 -6.19 6.28
CA ARG A 58 8.05 -5.96 4.98
C ARG A 58 6.99 -5.70 3.92
N GLY A 59 7.14 -4.61 3.15
CA GLY A 59 6.12 -4.09 2.26
C GLY A 59 4.79 -3.86 2.99
N LYS A 60 3.72 -4.51 2.48
CA LYS A 60 2.35 -4.51 3.05
C LYS A 60 2.03 -5.78 3.86
N GLN A 61 3.07 -6.44 4.36
CA GLN A 61 2.99 -7.62 5.21
C GLN A 61 3.51 -7.25 6.59
N MET A 62 2.75 -7.53 7.65
CA MET A 62 3.14 -7.36 9.05
C MET A 62 3.06 -8.72 9.74
N TRP A 63 3.96 -9.05 10.65
CA TRP A 63 3.80 -10.26 11.48
C TRP A 63 4.17 -10.04 12.94
N TRP A 64 3.57 -10.85 13.80
CA TRP A 64 4.04 -11.07 15.15
C TRP A 64 4.93 -12.31 15.20
N GLU A 65 6.15 -12.10 15.67
CA GLU A 65 7.01 -13.19 16.11
C GLU A 65 6.55 -13.62 17.50
N LEU A 66 6.48 -14.92 17.72
CA LEU A 66 6.09 -15.52 19.00
C LEU A 66 7.31 -16.17 19.68
N ASP A 67 7.25 -16.32 21.00
CA ASP A 67 8.31 -16.96 21.81
C ASP A 67 8.66 -18.38 21.37
N ALA A 68 7.69 -19.14 20.85
CA ALA A 68 7.94 -20.40 20.16
C ALA A 68 6.81 -20.75 19.19
N GLY A 69 7.16 -21.50 18.14
CA GLY A 69 6.26 -21.92 17.08
C GLY A 69 6.16 -20.91 15.92
N PRO A 70 5.18 -21.08 15.03
CA PRO A 70 5.00 -20.19 13.89
C PRO A 70 4.67 -18.74 14.27
N SER A 71 5.07 -17.81 13.40
CA SER A 71 4.69 -16.40 13.48
C SER A 71 3.30 -16.17 12.87
N LEU A 72 2.58 -15.15 13.37
CA LEU A 72 1.28 -14.74 12.84
C LEU A 72 1.43 -13.61 11.82
N LEU A 73 1.33 -13.96 10.53
CA LEU A 73 1.43 -13.04 9.40
C LEU A 73 0.06 -12.44 9.04
N LEU A 74 0.02 -11.12 8.89
CA LEU A 74 -1.14 -10.30 8.59
C LEU A 74 -0.92 -9.51 7.28
N HIS A 75 -1.63 -9.88 6.23
CA HIS A 75 -1.82 -9.04 5.05
C HIS A 75 -3.12 -8.25 5.17
N PHE A 76 -3.05 -6.93 5.07
CA PHE A 76 -4.20 -6.06 5.36
C PHE A 76 -5.22 -5.97 4.21
N GLY A 77 -4.91 -6.48 3.01
CA GLY A 77 -5.83 -6.42 1.87
C GLY A 77 -6.27 -4.97 1.58
N MET A 78 -7.58 -4.74 1.39
CA MET A 78 -8.12 -3.41 1.08
C MET A 78 -8.71 -2.61 2.25
N THR A 79 -9.16 -3.31 3.29
CA THR A 79 -9.92 -2.77 4.45
C THR A 79 -9.51 -3.40 5.78
N GLY A 80 -8.41 -4.15 5.80
CA GLY A 80 -7.79 -4.65 7.01
C GLY A 80 -7.23 -3.51 7.86
N GLY A 81 -7.33 -3.64 9.17
CA GLY A 81 -6.67 -2.74 10.10
C GLY A 81 -6.55 -3.34 11.50
N LEU A 82 -5.51 -2.91 12.21
CA LEU A 82 -5.26 -3.26 13.60
C LEU A 82 -5.85 -2.17 14.52
N VAL A 83 -6.61 -2.58 15.53
CA VAL A 83 -7.27 -1.74 16.52
C VAL A 83 -6.82 -2.17 17.91
N VAL A 84 -6.47 -1.23 18.79
CA VAL A 84 -6.25 -1.51 20.22
C VAL A 84 -7.29 -0.78 21.04
N LYS A 85 -8.00 -1.53 21.90
CA LYS A 85 -9.14 -1.03 22.68
C LYS A 85 -8.75 0.18 23.54
N GLY A 86 -9.44 1.31 23.36
CA GLY A 86 -9.17 2.55 24.08
C GLY A 86 -8.00 3.38 23.53
N ILE A 87 -7.33 2.92 22.46
CA ILE A 87 -6.30 3.68 21.72
C ILE A 87 -6.75 3.94 20.28
N GLY A 88 -7.51 3.02 19.68
CA GLY A 88 -8.02 3.10 18.32
C GLY A 88 -7.16 2.39 17.30
N ALA A 89 -7.26 2.82 16.04
CA ALA A 89 -6.55 2.31 14.88
C ALA A 89 -5.92 3.44 14.05
N ALA A 90 -5.07 3.10 13.09
CA ALA A 90 -4.57 4.08 12.11
C ALA A 90 -5.73 4.76 11.34
N HIS A 91 -5.58 6.04 11.02
CA HIS A 91 -6.57 6.81 10.27
C HIS A 91 -6.50 6.49 8.77
N TYR A 92 -7.44 5.68 8.25
CA TYR A 92 -7.50 5.35 6.83
C TYR A 92 -8.37 6.35 6.05
N LYS A 93 -7.83 6.98 5.00
CA LYS A 93 -8.60 7.94 4.17
C LYS A 93 -9.78 7.30 3.42
N SER A 94 -9.74 5.98 3.19
CA SER A 94 -10.69 5.25 2.33
C SER A 94 -11.76 4.42 3.06
N PHE A 95 -11.64 4.23 4.38
CA PHE A 95 -12.60 3.47 5.20
C PHE A 95 -12.38 3.82 6.68
N VAL A 96 -13.33 3.47 7.55
CA VAL A 96 -13.19 3.62 9.01
C VAL A 96 -13.44 2.26 9.66
N ILE A 97 -12.72 1.96 10.74
CA ILE A 97 -13.06 0.86 11.65
C ILE A 97 -13.71 1.51 12.87
N ASP A 98 -14.97 1.17 13.12
CA ASP A 98 -15.74 1.66 14.26
C ASP A 98 -15.49 0.73 15.46
N ASP A 99 -14.79 1.26 16.46
CA ASP A 99 -14.40 0.59 17.71
C ASP A 99 -15.21 1.05 18.94
N SER A 100 -16.31 1.79 18.71
CA SER A 100 -17.25 2.21 19.77
C SER A 100 -17.93 1.03 20.48
N ALA A 101 -18.01 -0.12 19.80
CA ALA A 101 -18.38 -1.41 20.37
C ALA A 101 -17.19 -2.39 20.26
N TRP A 102 -17.07 -3.30 21.23
CA TRP A 102 -15.98 -4.27 21.29
C TRP A 102 -16.48 -5.72 21.34
N PRO A 103 -15.92 -6.66 20.52
CA PRO A 103 -14.94 -6.39 19.46
C PRO A 103 -15.52 -5.53 18.32
N PRO A 104 -14.67 -4.78 17.59
CA PRO A 104 -15.13 -3.95 16.48
C PRO A 104 -15.78 -4.79 15.39
N ARG A 105 -16.75 -4.21 14.68
CA ARG A 105 -17.47 -4.93 13.62
C ARG A 105 -16.48 -5.42 12.55
N PHE A 106 -16.73 -6.64 12.04
CA PHE A 106 -15.86 -7.35 11.09
C PHE A 106 -14.47 -7.76 11.64
N CYS A 107 -14.33 -7.87 12.96
CA CYS A 107 -13.20 -8.55 13.59
C CYS A 107 -12.95 -9.95 12.97
N LYS A 108 -11.67 -10.29 12.80
CA LYS A 108 -11.16 -11.55 12.27
C LYS A 108 -10.27 -12.28 13.28
N ILE A 109 -9.55 -11.50 14.08
CA ILE A 109 -8.73 -11.95 15.20
C ILE A 109 -8.96 -10.96 16.33
N GLU A 110 -9.40 -11.44 17.48
CA GLU A 110 -9.32 -10.70 18.74
C GLU A 110 -8.32 -11.42 19.66
N LEU A 111 -7.36 -10.69 20.22
CA LEU A 111 -6.46 -11.18 21.25
C LEU A 111 -6.60 -10.33 22.50
N LYS A 112 -6.55 -10.99 23.65
CA LYS A 112 -6.40 -10.37 24.97
C LYS A 112 -5.05 -10.78 25.54
N LEU A 113 -4.34 -9.79 26.05
CA LEU A 113 -3.01 -9.97 26.62
C LEU A 113 -3.10 -9.96 28.15
N GLU A 114 -2.07 -10.48 28.81
CA GLU A 114 -2.09 -10.73 30.26
C GLU A 114 -2.23 -9.48 31.15
N ASP A 115 -1.91 -8.30 30.62
CA ASP A 115 -2.11 -7.00 31.28
C ASP A 115 -3.51 -6.39 31.04
N GLY A 116 -4.39 -7.10 30.33
CA GLY A 116 -5.73 -6.65 29.97
C GLY A 116 -5.83 -5.92 28.63
N THR A 117 -4.71 -5.66 27.94
CA THR A 117 -4.71 -5.09 26.58
C THR A 117 -5.56 -5.97 25.65
N GLN A 118 -6.47 -5.36 24.91
CA GLN A 118 -7.29 -6.03 23.90
C GLN A 118 -6.96 -5.45 22.53
N VAL A 119 -6.59 -6.32 21.59
CA VAL A 119 -6.22 -5.97 20.21
C VAL A 119 -7.07 -6.77 19.23
N ALA A 120 -7.57 -6.09 18.20
CA ALA A 120 -8.40 -6.68 17.15
C ALA A 120 -7.79 -6.41 15.77
N PHE A 121 -7.85 -7.40 14.88
CA PHE A 121 -7.62 -7.23 13.46
C PHE A 121 -8.96 -7.40 12.73
N CYS A 122 -9.40 -6.35 12.06
CA CYS A 122 -10.72 -6.27 11.42
C CYS A 122 -10.56 -6.14 9.91
N ASP A 123 -11.43 -6.80 9.13
CA ASP A 123 -11.50 -6.59 7.68
C ASP A 123 -12.94 -6.78 7.16
N SER A 124 -13.53 -5.69 6.69
CA SER A 124 -14.92 -5.65 6.23
C SER A 124 -15.15 -6.27 4.85
N ARG A 125 -14.12 -6.34 3.99
CA ARG A 125 -14.23 -6.88 2.62
C ARG A 125 -13.72 -8.31 2.43
N ARG A 126 -13.16 -8.93 3.47
CA ARG A 126 -12.63 -10.32 3.46
C ARG A 126 -11.52 -10.55 2.41
N PHE A 127 -10.70 -9.52 2.18
CA PHE A 127 -9.52 -9.56 1.30
C PHE A 127 -8.19 -9.53 2.07
N ALA A 128 -8.22 -9.31 3.39
CA ALA A 128 -7.08 -9.59 4.24
C ALA A 128 -6.71 -11.08 4.17
N LYS A 129 -5.45 -11.40 4.44
CA LYS A 129 -4.94 -12.78 4.51
C LYS A 129 -4.11 -12.93 5.77
N VAL A 130 -4.60 -13.75 6.70
CA VAL A 130 -3.93 -14.19 7.92
C VAL A 130 -3.27 -15.52 7.62
N ARG A 131 -2.00 -15.68 7.98
CA ARG A 131 -1.23 -16.92 7.79
C ARG A 131 -0.43 -17.22 9.05
N PHE A 132 -0.25 -18.51 9.34
CA PHE A 132 0.56 -18.96 10.47
C PHE A 132 1.78 -19.70 9.90
N LEU A 133 2.98 -19.12 10.01
CA LEU A 133 4.17 -19.51 9.23
C LEU A 133 5.43 -19.58 10.11
N GLU A 134 6.17 -20.69 10.04
CA GLU A 134 7.42 -20.90 10.80
C GLU A 134 8.51 -19.87 10.46
N ASP A 135 8.67 -19.61 9.16
CA ASP A 135 9.64 -18.68 8.60
C ASP A 135 8.89 -17.76 7.63
N PRO A 136 8.42 -16.59 8.10
CA PRO A 136 7.71 -15.63 7.26
C PRO A 136 8.59 -15.09 6.14
N GLU A 137 9.87 -14.80 6.39
CA GLU A 137 10.75 -14.10 5.44
C GLU A 137 11.32 -15.02 4.35
N GLY A 138 11.63 -16.27 4.68
CA GLY A 138 12.13 -17.27 3.74
C GLY A 138 11.05 -17.94 2.88
N ARG A 139 9.77 -17.61 3.06
CA ARG A 139 8.65 -18.18 2.28
C ARG A 139 7.72 -17.12 1.65
N PRO A 140 6.95 -17.47 0.61
CA PRO A 140 5.93 -16.59 0.06
C PRO A 140 4.85 -16.25 1.12
N PRO A 141 4.31 -15.02 1.12
CA PRO A 141 4.52 -13.98 0.11
C PRO A 141 5.76 -13.09 0.34
N ILE A 142 6.47 -13.15 1.48
CA ILE A 142 7.52 -12.18 1.79
C ILE A 142 8.81 -12.46 1.00
N SER A 143 9.17 -13.72 0.78
CA SER A 143 10.38 -14.08 0.02
C SER A 143 10.41 -13.58 -1.42
N GLU A 144 9.24 -13.25 -1.98
CA GLU A 144 9.04 -12.76 -3.35
C GLU A 144 8.97 -11.23 -3.44
N LEU A 145 8.98 -10.53 -2.28
CA LEU A 145 8.93 -9.08 -2.23
C LEU A 145 10.25 -8.46 -2.65
N GLY A 146 10.15 -7.39 -3.44
CA GLY A 146 11.28 -6.55 -3.82
C GLY A 146 11.84 -5.72 -2.67
N TRP A 147 12.47 -4.59 -3.02
CA TRP A 147 13.00 -3.67 -2.01
C TRP A 147 11.88 -2.91 -1.30
N ASP A 148 12.09 -2.66 -0.01
CA ASP A 148 11.20 -1.92 0.88
C ASP A 148 11.77 -0.50 1.08
N PRO A 149 10.99 0.57 0.81
CA PRO A 149 11.41 1.96 0.95
C PRO A 149 12.05 2.34 2.31
N LEU A 150 11.74 1.63 3.40
CA LEU A 150 12.25 1.94 4.74
C LEU A 150 13.40 1.03 5.19
N LEU A 151 13.46 -0.22 4.69
CA LEU A 151 14.36 -1.24 5.23
C LEU A 151 15.57 -1.53 4.34
N ASN A 152 15.41 -1.57 3.02
CA ASN A 152 16.46 -1.99 2.09
C ASN A 152 16.33 -1.36 0.69
N MET A 153 15.92 -0.09 0.64
CA MET A 153 15.87 0.68 -0.61
C MET A 153 17.26 0.73 -1.27
N PRO A 154 17.39 0.42 -2.58
CA PRO A 154 18.68 0.41 -3.27
C PRO A 154 19.29 1.80 -3.36
N ALA A 155 20.62 1.88 -3.48
CA ALA A 155 21.34 3.11 -3.85
C ALA A 155 20.89 3.61 -5.24
N LEU A 156 21.09 4.89 -5.53
CA LEU A 156 20.59 5.55 -6.74
C LEU A 156 21.07 4.85 -8.02
N GLU A 157 22.33 4.43 -8.07
CA GLU A 157 22.98 3.79 -9.21
C GLU A 157 22.33 2.42 -9.49
N ALA A 158 22.07 1.64 -8.43
CA ALA A 158 21.39 0.36 -8.52
C ALA A 158 19.91 0.51 -8.90
N PHE A 159 19.24 1.57 -8.41
CA PHE A 159 17.87 1.92 -8.80
C PHE A 159 17.79 2.31 -10.28
N GLN A 160 18.69 3.17 -10.76
CA GLN A 160 18.81 3.54 -12.17
C GLN A 160 19.03 2.32 -13.06
N ALA A 161 19.96 1.42 -12.68
CA ALA A 161 20.20 0.18 -13.41
C ALA A 161 18.95 -0.73 -13.45
N ALA A 162 18.20 -0.83 -12.34
CA ALA A 162 16.98 -1.60 -12.27
C ALA A 162 15.86 -1.05 -13.17
N LEU A 163 15.74 0.29 -13.30
CA LEU A 163 14.77 0.91 -14.22
C LEU A 163 15.18 0.79 -15.70
N ALA A 164 16.49 0.80 -16.02
CA ALA A 164 16.97 0.75 -17.40
C ALA A 164 16.54 -0.51 -18.18
N GLY A 165 16.26 -1.62 -17.49
CA GLY A 165 15.71 -2.84 -18.10
C GLY A 165 14.19 -2.85 -18.31
N GLN A 166 13.45 -1.89 -17.73
CA GLN A 166 12.00 -1.97 -17.56
C GLN A 166 11.24 -1.15 -18.61
N ARG A 167 10.63 -1.83 -19.60
CA ARG A 167 9.76 -1.19 -20.61
C ARG A 167 8.32 -0.92 -20.15
N ARG A 168 7.98 -1.36 -18.94
CA ARG A 168 6.66 -1.14 -18.33
C ARG A 168 6.50 0.33 -17.96
N ALA A 169 5.26 0.84 -17.99
CA ALA A 169 4.92 2.14 -17.44
C ALA A 169 5.36 2.24 -15.97
N ILE A 170 6.02 3.33 -15.59
CA ILE A 170 6.65 3.47 -14.27
C ILE A 170 5.68 3.29 -13.11
N LYS A 171 4.44 3.76 -13.23
CA LYS A 171 3.44 3.49 -12.19
C LYS A 171 3.12 2.00 -12.06
N ALA A 172 2.97 1.29 -13.17
CA ALA A 172 2.72 -0.16 -13.13
C ALA A 172 3.89 -0.92 -12.50
N LEU A 173 5.13 -0.46 -12.74
CA LEU A 173 6.34 -0.99 -12.12
C LEU A 173 6.40 -0.72 -10.60
N LEU A 174 6.07 0.50 -10.15
CA LEU A 174 6.04 0.84 -8.71
C LEU A 174 4.90 0.15 -7.93
N LEU A 175 3.89 -0.35 -8.62
CA LEU A 175 2.80 -1.11 -8.02
C LEU A 175 3.07 -2.62 -7.93
N ASP A 176 4.08 -3.11 -8.66
CA ASP A 176 4.57 -4.48 -8.63
C ASP A 176 5.34 -4.74 -7.33
N GLN A 177 4.80 -5.60 -6.45
CA GLN A 177 5.39 -5.84 -5.14
C GLN A 177 6.69 -6.66 -5.20
N SER A 178 6.97 -7.34 -6.33
CA SER A 178 8.26 -8.00 -6.59
C SER A 178 9.35 -7.00 -6.98
N PHE A 179 8.97 -5.81 -7.45
CA PHE A 179 9.89 -4.70 -7.70
C PHE A 179 10.03 -3.82 -6.45
N SER A 180 8.93 -3.24 -5.96
CA SER A 180 8.89 -2.33 -4.82
C SER A 180 7.83 -2.75 -3.82
N ALA A 181 8.28 -3.36 -2.73
CA ALA A 181 7.45 -3.83 -1.64
C ALA A 181 6.85 -2.63 -0.90
N GLY A 182 5.52 -2.60 -0.74
CA GLY A 182 4.86 -1.60 0.10
C GLY A 182 4.26 -0.40 -0.63
N ILE A 183 4.80 0.00 -1.78
CA ILE A 183 4.21 1.10 -2.58
C ILE A 183 2.86 0.64 -3.14
N GLY A 184 1.81 1.43 -2.94
CA GLY A 184 0.48 1.22 -3.51
C GLY A 184 0.04 2.40 -4.36
N ASN A 185 -1.27 2.61 -4.47
CA ASN A 185 -1.85 3.52 -5.45
C ASN A 185 -1.74 5.00 -5.05
N TRP A 186 -1.78 5.33 -3.76
CA TRP A 186 -1.60 6.73 -3.34
C TRP A 186 -0.12 7.10 -3.27
N VAL A 187 0.74 6.22 -2.74
CA VAL A 187 2.19 6.47 -2.70
C VAL A 187 2.75 6.60 -4.11
N ALA A 188 2.35 5.73 -5.05
CA ALA A 188 2.80 5.83 -6.44
C ALA A 188 2.37 7.13 -7.12
N ASP A 189 1.14 7.62 -6.90
CA ASP A 189 0.71 8.92 -7.46
C ASP A 189 1.51 10.07 -6.85
N GLU A 190 1.73 10.06 -5.52
CA GLU A 190 2.47 11.12 -4.82
C GLU A 190 3.92 11.20 -5.29
N VAL A 191 4.67 10.10 -5.26
CA VAL A 191 6.10 10.11 -5.61
C VAL A 191 6.34 10.51 -7.06
N LEU A 192 5.43 10.14 -7.98
CA LEU A 192 5.48 10.53 -9.39
C LEU A 192 5.10 12.00 -9.61
N TYR A 193 4.20 12.55 -8.78
CA TYR A 193 3.90 13.98 -8.77
C TYR A 193 5.10 14.81 -8.30
N GLN A 194 5.65 14.44 -7.12
CA GLN A 194 6.83 15.10 -6.53
C GLN A 194 8.05 15.03 -7.47
N SER A 195 8.27 13.88 -8.13
CA SER A 195 9.35 13.71 -9.12
C SER A 195 9.05 14.25 -10.52
N ARG A 196 7.84 14.80 -10.76
CA ARG A 196 7.34 15.31 -12.06
C ARG A 196 7.35 14.29 -13.21
N VAL A 197 7.29 13.00 -12.89
CA VAL A 197 7.27 11.91 -13.87
C VAL A 197 5.82 11.55 -14.22
N HIS A 198 5.52 11.40 -15.51
CA HIS A 198 4.21 10.94 -15.96
C HIS A 198 4.01 9.44 -15.67
N PRO A 199 2.88 8.97 -15.11
CA PRO A 199 2.74 7.56 -14.69
C PRO A 199 2.81 6.54 -15.83
N GLU A 200 2.46 6.96 -17.05
CA GLU A 200 2.58 6.14 -18.27
C GLU A 200 3.98 6.11 -18.87
N GLN A 201 4.93 6.91 -18.38
CA GLN A 201 6.30 6.93 -18.91
C GLN A 201 6.94 5.54 -18.75
N PRO A 202 7.43 4.89 -19.81
CA PRO A 202 8.19 3.65 -19.69
C PRO A 202 9.42 3.87 -18.82
N ALA A 203 9.63 3.04 -17.79
CA ALA A 203 10.64 3.26 -16.77
C ALA A 203 12.06 3.41 -17.35
N ASN A 204 12.40 2.65 -18.39
CA ASN A 204 13.67 2.72 -19.11
C ASN A 204 13.86 3.96 -20.01
N THR A 205 12.92 4.92 -19.97
CA THR A 205 12.96 6.16 -20.77
C THR A 205 12.90 7.43 -19.90
N ILE A 206 12.94 7.27 -18.58
CA ILE A 206 12.99 8.39 -17.63
C ILE A 206 14.42 8.98 -17.64
N PRO A 207 14.58 10.31 -17.82
CA PRO A 207 15.88 10.99 -17.69
C PRO A 207 16.53 10.78 -16.31
N ALA A 208 17.87 10.76 -16.26
CA ALA A 208 18.61 10.40 -15.04
C ALA A 208 18.37 11.34 -13.85
N ASP A 209 18.15 12.63 -14.11
CA ASP A 209 17.73 13.65 -13.14
C ASP A 209 16.34 13.36 -12.57
N GLN A 210 15.38 12.95 -13.41
CA GLN A 210 14.05 12.53 -12.97
C GLN A 210 14.07 11.19 -12.22
N VAL A 211 14.99 10.27 -12.55
CA VAL A 211 15.20 9.05 -11.75
C VAL A 211 15.75 9.40 -10.35
N ALA A 212 16.69 10.35 -10.26
CA ALA A 212 17.19 10.83 -8.97
C ALA A 212 16.10 11.52 -8.14
N ALA A 213 15.28 12.36 -8.77
CA ALA A 213 14.12 12.97 -8.12
C ALA A 213 13.09 11.92 -7.65
N LEU A 214 12.83 10.87 -8.45
CA LEU A 214 11.92 9.78 -8.09
C LEU A 214 12.46 8.94 -6.93
N HIS A 215 13.76 8.65 -6.93
CA HIS A 215 14.43 7.95 -5.83
C HIS A 215 14.31 8.73 -4.51
N ALA A 216 14.62 10.02 -4.52
CA ALA A 216 14.45 10.89 -3.36
C ALA A 216 12.98 10.97 -2.91
N ALA A 217 12.04 11.19 -3.83
CA ALA A 217 10.61 11.27 -3.52
C ALA A 217 10.07 9.98 -2.89
N ILE A 218 10.44 8.80 -3.39
CA ILE A 218 10.04 7.52 -2.80
C ILE A 218 10.53 7.40 -1.36
N ARG A 219 11.81 7.71 -1.10
CA ARG A 219 12.38 7.69 0.24
C ARG A 219 11.65 8.66 1.17
N ASP A 220 11.50 9.91 0.75
CA ASP A 220 11.05 11.00 1.61
C ASP A 220 9.54 10.93 1.90
N VAL A 221 8.72 10.58 0.90
CA VAL A 221 7.26 10.37 1.08
C VAL A 221 7.00 9.16 1.98
N CYS A 222 7.62 7.99 1.70
CA CYS A 222 7.42 6.80 2.52
C CYS A 222 7.88 7.02 3.97
N ARG A 223 9.03 7.68 4.14
CA ARG A 223 9.58 8.01 5.46
C ARG A 223 8.65 8.94 6.24
N LEU A 224 8.31 10.11 5.69
CA LEU A 224 7.49 11.11 6.38
C LEU A 224 6.11 10.53 6.73
N ALA A 225 5.46 9.86 5.78
CA ALA A 225 4.15 9.26 6.01
C ALA A 225 4.19 8.20 7.12
N SER A 226 5.28 7.43 7.22
CA SER A 226 5.46 6.44 8.28
C SER A 226 5.86 7.06 9.61
N GLU A 227 6.63 8.15 9.61
CA GLU A 227 6.97 8.93 10.81
C GLU A 227 5.74 9.56 11.48
N VAL A 228 4.71 9.93 10.71
CA VAL A 228 3.42 10.40 11.23
C VAL A 228 2.35 9.29 11.35
N GLU A 229 2.74 8.02 11.24
CA GLU A 229 1.87 6.83 11.38
C GLU A 229 0.67 6.80 10.42
N ALA A 230 0.90 7.34 9.21
CA ALA A 230 -0.08 7.54 8.14
C ALA A 230 -1.26 8.45 8.50
N ASP A 231 -1.14 9.26 9.55
CA ASP A 231 -2.08 10.33 9.85
C ASP A 231 -2.07 11.39 8.73
N ALA A 232 -3.08 11.28 7.85
CA ALA A 232 -3.24 12.11 6.67
C ALA A 232 -3.22 13.62 6.98
N ASP A 233 -3.77 14.03 8.13
CA ASP A 233 -3.88 15.45 8.48
C ASP A 233 -2.52 16.06 8.85
N ARG A 234 -1.49 15.23 9.02
CA ARG A 234 -0.09 15.61 9.25
C ARG A 234 0.78 15.54 7.99
N PHE A 235 0.22 15.14 6.83
CA PHE A 235 0.93 15.22 5.55
C PHE A 235 1.01 16.67 5.05
N PRO A 236 2.12 17.10 4.42
CA PRO A 236 2.24 18.44 3.85
C PRO A 236 1.06 18.84 2.96
N LEU A 237 0.57 20.07 3.11
CA LEU A 237 -0.65 20.53 2.45
C LEU A 237 -0.52 20.68 0.92
N ASP A 238 0.69 20.63 0.39
CA ASP A 238 0.99 20.64 -1.04
C ASP A 238 1.07 19.22 -1.67
N TRP A 239 0.94 18.16 -0.87
CA TRP A 239 0.88 16.78 -1.38
C TRP A 239 -0.37 16.53 -2.23
N LEU A 240 -0.19 15.81 -3.34
CA LEU A 240 -1.27 15.36 -4.22
C LEU A 240 -2.28 14.46 -3.47
N PHE A 241 -1.84 13.79 -2.41
CA PHE A 241 -2.64 12.97 -1.51
C PHE A 241 -3.92 13.67 -1.06
N HIS A 242 -3.88 14.94 -0.70
CA HIS A 242 -5.07 15.65 -0.22
C HIS A 242 -6.14 15.84 -1.29
N TYR A 243 -5.73 15.94 -2.56
CA TYR A 243 -6.57 16.39 -3.68
C TYR A 243 -6.93 15.28 -4.67
N ARG A 244 -6.26 14.12 -4.61
CA ARG A 244 -6.42 13.01 -5.58
C ARG A 244 -7.75 12.26 -5.54
N TRP A 245 -8.58 12.43 -4.51
CA TRP A 245 -9.73 11.55 -4.24
C TRP A 245 -10.99 11.81 -5.08
N GLY A 246 -11.10 12.94 -5.78
CA GLY A 246 -12.34 13.40 -6.43
C GLY A 246 -12.80 12.68 -7.71
N LYS A 247 -12.36 11.44 -8.00
CA LYS A 247 -12.79 10.75 -9.22
C LYS A 247 -14.28 10.38 -9.15
N GLY A 248 -15.06 10.86 -10.14
CA GLY A 248 -16.45 10.44 -10.35
C GLY A 248 -17.53 11.35 -9.75
N ASN A 249 -17.17 12.43 -9.07
CA ASN A 249 -18.13 13.39 -8.49
C ASN A 249 -18.47 14.59 -9.42
N GLY A 250 -17.96 14.59 -10.65
CA GLY A 250 -18.13 15.69 -11.62
C GLY A 250 -17.30 16.95 -11.35
N GLN A 251 -16.64 17.08 -10.20
CA GLN A 251 -15.75 18.19 -9.91
C GLN A 251 -14.34 17.93 -10.46
N LYS A 252 -13.81 18.91 -11.20
CA LYS A 252 -12.40 18.94 -11.57
C LYS A 252 -11.57 19.20 -10.31
N SER A 253 -10.91 18.16 -9.81
CA SER A 253 -9.97 18.28 -8.69
C SER A 253 -8.79 19.18 -9.10
N LYS A 254 -8.24 19.94 -8.15
CA LYS A 254 -7.13 20.88 -8.38
C LYS A 254 -6.16 20.85 -7.21
N MET A 255 -4.88 21.12 -7.49
CA MET A 255 -3.89 21.46 -6.47
C MET A 255 -4.14 22.87 -5.90
N PRO A 256 -3.59 23.21 -4.71
CA PRO A 256 -3.67 24.57 -4.14
C PRO A 256 -3.12 25.66 -5.07
N SER A 257 -2.15 25.30 -5.93
CA SER A 257 -1.60 26.14 -7.01
C SER A 257 -2.59 26.44 -8.15
N GLY A 258 -3.82 25.92 -8.10
CA GLY A 258 -4.85 26.06 -9.13
C GLY A 258 -4.69 25.10 -10.32
N GLN A 259 -3.60 24.33 -10.38
CA GLN A 259 -3.34 23.34 -11.43
C GLN A 259 -4.37 22.21 -11.40
N ALA A 260 -4.90 21.83 -12.56
CA ALA A 260 -5.88 20.76 -12.69
C ALA A 260 -5.28 19.37 -12.43
N ILE A 261 -6.05 18.53 -11.76
CA ILE A 261 -5.78 17.10 -11.58
C ILE A 261 -6.67 16.32 -12.55
N GLU A 262 -6.06 15.43 -13.31
CA GLU A 262 -6.73 14.48 -14.20
C GLU A 262 -6.62 13.06 -13.66
N HIS A 263 -7.60 12.20 -13.97
CA HIS A 263 -7.64 10.82 -13.50
C HIS A 263 -7.51 9.81 -14.65
N LEU A 264 -6.29 9.35 -14.89
CA LEU A 264 -5.98 8.33 -15.91
C LEU A 264 -6.14 6.90 -15.35
N THR A 265 -6.12 5.90 -16.23
CA THR A 265 -6.01 4.48 -15.85
C THR A 265 -4.69 3.93 -16.37
N VAL A 266 -3.78 3.53 -15.47
CA VAL A 266 -2.44 3.04 -15.81
C VAL A 266 -2.23 1.70 -15.10
N GLY A 267 -1.90 0.64 -15.86
CA GLY A 267 -1.77 -0.71 -15.31
C GLY A 267 -3.04 -1.20 -14.61
N GLY A 268 -4.21 -0.90 -15.18
CA GLY A 268 -5.53 -1.22 -14.61
C GLY A 268 -5.93 -0.39 -13.38
N ARG A 269 -5.08 0.51 -12.87
CA ARG A 269 -5.38 1.32 -11.67
C ARG A 269 -5.55 2.80 -11.96
N THR A 270 -6.45 3.44 -11.23
CA THR A 270 -6.69 4.89 -11.33
C THR A 270 -5.49 5.67 -10.82
N SER A 271 -5.07 6.69 -11.57
CA SER A 271 -3.92 7.55 -11.28
C SER A 271 -4.36 9.01 -11.31
N ALA A 272 -4.13 9.73 -10.22
CA ALA A 272 -4.22 11.19 -10.22
C ALA A 272 -2.94 11.77 -10.82
N VAL A 273 -3.07 12.70 -11.75
CA VAL A 273 -1.96 13.30 -12.51
C VAL A 273 -2.16 14.80 -12.59
N VAL A 274 -1.09 15.59 -12.53
CA VAL A 274 -1.10 17.03 -12.77
C VAL A 274 -0.38 17.31 -14.10
N PRO A 275 -1.08 17.39 -15.25
CA PRO A 275 -0.45 17.46 -16.59
C PRO A 275 0.38 18.73 -16.84
N ALA A 276 0.22 19.74 -15.98
CA ALA A 276 1.05 20.94 -15.99
C ALA A 276 2.52 20.63 -15.63
N VAL A 277 2.77 19.67 -14.73
CA VAL A 277 4.12 19.31 -14.25
C VAL A 277 4.56 17.90 -14.67
N GLN A 278 3.64 16.94 -14.72
CA GLN A 278 3.92 15.57 -15.17
C GLN A 278 3.73 15.49 -16.70
N LYS A 279 4.82 15.63 -17.46
CA LYS A 279 4.81 15.61 -18.93
C LYS A 279 5.24 14.24 -19.45
N LEU A 280 4.44 13.61 -20.31
CA LEU A 280 4.84 12.38 -21.01
C LEU A 280 5.89 12.71 -22.08
N ASN A 281 7.12 12.23 -21.90
CA ASN A 281 8.23 12.43 -22.83
C ASN A 281 8.14 11.47 -24.02
N LYS A 282 7.28 11.81 -24.98
CA LYS A 282 7.07 11.05 -26.24
C LYS A 282 8.36 10.92 -27.08
N ALA A 283 9.27 11.89 -27.01
CA ALA A 283 10.53 11.84 -27.75
C ALA A 283 11.47 10.74 -27.23
N ALA A 284 11.62 10.62 -25.90
CA ALA A 284 12.39 9.54 -25.28
C ALA A 284 11.82 8.15 -25.59
N ILE A 285 10.49 8.02 -25.60
CA ILE A 285 9.78 6.78 -25.98
C ILE A 285 10.10 6.40 -27.43
N ALA A 286 10.00 7.36 -28.37
CA ALA A 286 10.31 7.13 -29.78
C ALA A 286 11.79 6.77 -30.01
N ALA A 287 12.72 7.41 -29.28
CA ALA A 287 14.15 7.10 -29.35
C ALA A 287 14.45 5.68 -28.87
N ALA A 288 13.90 5.26 -27.73
CA ALA A 288 14.07 3.90 -27.20
C ALA A 288 13.46 2.84 -28.13
N GLY A 289 12.32 3.11 -28.75
CA GLY A 289 11.72 2.25 -29.77
C GLY A 289 12.63 2.06 -31.00
N LYS A 290 13.22 3.14 -31.51
CA LYS A 290 14.18 3.09 -32.63
C LYS A 290 15.45 2.28 -32.27
N ALA A 291 16.01 2.48 -31.07
CA ALA A 291 17.18 1.72 -30.61
C ALA A 291 16.90 0.21 -30.54
N ALA A 292 15.72 -0.19 -30.01
CA ALA A 292 15.31 -1.59 -29.96
C ALA A 292 15.08 -2.22 -31.35
N ALA A 293 14.59 -1.44 -32.33
CA ALA A 293 14.42 -1.89 -33.70
C ALA A 293 15.76 -2.01 -34.47
N GLY A 294 16.68 -1.06 -34.27
CA GLY A 294 18.01 -1.09 -34.87
C GLY A 294 18.84 -2.31 -34.44
N GLY A 295 18.83 -2.63 -33.15
CA GLY A 295 19.50 -3.82 -32.61
C GLY A 295 19.02 -5.14 -33.21
N LYS A 296 17.73 -5.24 -33.58
CA LYS A 296 17.20 -6.43 -34.27
C LYS A 296 17.70 -6.59 -35.71
N LYS A 297 17.99 -5.50 -36.44
CA LYS A 297 18.56 -5.60 -37.80
C LYS A 297 20.03 -6.03 -37.81
N ALA A 298 20.81 -5.71 -36.77
CA ALA A 298 22.22 -6.10 -36.67
C ALA A 298 22.43 -7.61 -36.43
N ALA A 299 21.44 -8.31 -35.86
CA ALA A 299 21.53 -9.75 -35.55
C ALA A 299 21.10 -10.70 -36.68
N GLY A 300 20.69 -10.17 -37.85
CA GLY A 300 20.11 -10.97 -38.96
C GLY A 300 21.05 -11.24 -40.14
N GLY A 301 22.30 -10.76 -40.11
CA GLY A 301 23.21 -10.79 -41.27
C GLY A 301 24.20 -11.96 -41.27
N GLY A 302 23.75 -13.21 -41.46
CA GLY A 302 24.69 -14.33 -41.36
C GLY A 302 24.19 -15.74 -41.73
N ARG A 303 23.78 -15.99 -42.98
CA ARG A 303 23.81 -17.36 -43.55
C ARG A 303 24.15 -17.35 -45.04
N LYS A 304 25.18 -18.12 -45.40
CA LYS A 304 25.72 -18.25 -46.77
C LYS A 304 24.80 -19.07 -47.68
N LYS A 305 24.88 -18.80 -48.98
CA LYS A 305 24.28 -19.58 -50.08
C LYS A 305 24.56 -21.08 -49.96
N LYS A 306 23.55 -21.91 -50.27
CA LYS A 306 23.66 -23.12 -51.10
C LYS A 306 22.42 -23.20 -52.00
N ALA A 307 22.57 -23.81 -53.16
CA ALA A 307 21.62 -23.71 -54.29
C ALA A 307 21.00 -25.07 -54.66
N ALA A 308 19.86 -25.02 -55.37
CA ALA A 308 19.13 -26.12 -56.02
C ALA A 308 18.59 -27.22 -55.06
N VAL A 309 17.49 -27.92 -55.33
CA VAL A 309 16.89 -28.36 -56.61
C VAL A 309 15.38 -28.03 -56.69
N ALA A 310 14.83 -28.02 -57.90
CA ALA A 310 13.44 -27.66 -58.22
C ALA A 310 12.44 -28.84 -58.11
N ALA A 311 11.16 -28.48 -58.05
CA ALA A 311 10.03 -29.23 -58.62
C ALA A 311 8.92 -28.21 -59.01
N GLU A 312 8.29 -28.43 -60.17
CA GLU A 312 7.20 -27.61 -60.73
C GLU A 312 5.80 -28.13 -60.33
N GLU A 313 4.76 -27.57 -60.98
CA GLU A 313 3.32 -27.87 -60.87
C GLU A 313 2.59 -27.21 -59.68
N GLY A 314 1.39 -26.63 -59.84
CA GLY A 314 0.62 -26.38 -61.07
C GLY A 314 -0.81 -25.90 -60.78
N GLN A 315 -1.19 -24.75 -61.37
CA GLN A 315 -2.54 -24.25 -61.70
C GLN A 315 -3.74 -24.20 -60.69
N GLU A 316 -4.31 -22.98 -60.64
CA GLU A 316 -5.75 -22.63 -60.76
C GLU A 316 -6.84 -23.01 -59.73
N GLY A 317 -7.68 -21.99 -59.48
CA GLY A 317 -9.07 -22.13 -59.01
C GLY A 317 -9.27 -22.25 -57.50
N THR A 318 -10.32 -21.69 -56.89
CA THR A 318 -11.38 -20.79 -57.36
C THR A 318 -11.85 -19.92 -56.18
N ALA A 319 -12.48 -18.78 -56.45
CA ALA A 319 -13.25 -18.08 -55.43
C ALA A 319 -14.58 -18.83 -55.20
N ALA A 320 -14.91 -19.12 -53.95
CA ALA A 320 -16.23 -19.61 -53.55
C ALA A 320 -16.67 -18.89 -52.26
N GLU A 321 -17.67 -18.04 -52.45
CA GLU A 321 -18.40 -17.32 -51.42
C GLU A 321 -19.19 -18.28 -50.51
N ALA A 322 -19.12 -18.08 -49.20
CA ALA A 322 -19.96 -18.78 -48.24
C ALA A 322 -20.47 -17.79 -47.19
N ALA A 323 -21.70 -17.32 -47.38
CA ALA A 323 -22.36 -16.41 -46.46
C ALA A 323 -22.63 -17.07 -45.09
N ALA A 324 -22.45 -16.31 -44.01
CA ALA A 324 -22.91 -16.64 -42.67
C ALA A 324 -23.90 -15.55 -42.21
N PRO A 325 -24.92 -15.90 -41.40
CA PRO A 325 -26.11 -15.06 -41.27
C PRO A 325 -25.90 -13.81 -40.43
N GLU A 326 -26.57 -12.73 -40.81
CA GLU A 326 -26.74 -11.56 -39.95
C GLU A 326 -27.54 -11.93 -38.70
N GLN A 327 -26.97 -11.70 -37.53
CA GLN A 327 -27.72 -11.51 -36.29
C GLN A 327 -27.44 -10.10 -35.79
N GLU A 328 -28.50 -9.32 -35.54
CA GLU A 328 -28.43 -7.97 -34.99
C GLU A 328 -28.00 -8.00 -33.50
N GLY A 329 -26.69 -8.16 -33.27
CA GLY A 329 -26.05 -7.88 -31.98
C GLY A 329 -25.70 -6.39 -31.89
N GLY A 330 -26.27 -5.68 -30.92
CA GLY A 330 -26.01 -4.24 -30.73
C GLY A 330 -24.53 -3.93 -30.40
N PRO A 331 -24.09 -2.66 -30.49
CA PRO A 331 -22.67 -2.27 -30.42
C PRO A 331 -21.94 -2.59 -29.09
N ALA A 332 -22.64 -3.16 -28.10
CA ALA A 332 -22.04 -3.67 -26.87
C ALA A 332 -21.48 -5.09 -26.99
N GLU A 333 -22.10 -6.00 -27.76
CA GLU A 333 -21.64 -7.40 -27.86
C GLU A 333 -20.40 -7.54 -28.76
N ALA A 334 -20.36 -6.81 -29.87
CA ALA A 334 -19.17 -6.76 -30.74
C ALA A 334 -17.91 -6.26 -29.99
N ALA A 335 -18.07 -5.33 -29.05
CA ALA A 335 -16.97 -4.84 -28.22
C ALA A 335 -16.48 -5.89 -27.20
N VAL A 336 -17.38 -6.71 -26.66
CA VAL A 336 -17.02 -7.80 -25.73
C VAL A 336 -16.32 -8.95 -26.48
N ALA A 337 -16.79 -9.29 -27.67
CA ALA A 337 -16.12 -10.29 -28.53
C ALA A 337 -14.71 -9.85 -28.96
N ALA A 338 -14.52 -8.58 -29.33
CA ALA A 338 -13.22 -8.03 -29.67
C ALA A 338 -12.24 -8.03 -28.47
N ALA A 339 -12.72 -7.67 -27.27
CA ALA A 339 -11.92 -7.71 -26.05
C ALA A 339 -11.51 -9.13 -25.64
N ALA A 340 -12.39 -10.12 -25.85
CA ALA A 340 -12.07 -11.53 -25.61
C ALA A 340 -11.01 -12.06 -26.60
N ALA A 341 -11.07 -11.64 -27.87
CA ALA A 341 -10.06 -11.99 -28.87
C ALA A 341 -8.68 -11.40 -28.57
N GLU A 342 -8.59 -10.11 -28.17
CA GLU A 342 -7.32 -9.51 -27.76
C GLU A 342 -6.73 -10.16 -26.49
N ALA A 343 -7.58 -10.53 -25.52
CA ALA A 343 -7.14 -11.23 -24.32
C ALA A 343 -6.51 -12.60 -24.63
N ALA A 344 -7.10 -13.36 -25.57
CA ALA A 344 -6.55 -14.65 -26.00
C ALA A 344 -5.18 -14.51 -26.69
N VAL A 345 -4.99 -13.45 -27.50
CA VAL A 345 -3.70 -13.17 -28.17
C VAL A 345 -2.61 -12.77 -27.15
N ALA A 346 -2.98 -12.05 -26.09
CA ALA A 346 -2.05 -11.68 -25.02
C ALA A 346 -1.52 -12.91 -24.24
N VAL A 347 -2.38 -13.90 -23.98
CA VAL A 347 -2.01 -15.15 -23.29
C VAL A 347 -1.02 -15.98 -24.13
N ALA A 348 -1.22 -16.05 -25.45
CA ALA A 348 -0.35 -16.82 -26.35
C ALA A 348 1.10 -16.28 -26.42
N GLN A 349 1.32 -14.98 -26.17
CA GLN A 349 2.62 -14.32 -26.30
C GLN A 349 3.43 -14.24 -24.98
N GLY A 350 2.86 -14.67 -23.84
CA GLY A 350 3.51 -14.61 -22.53
C GLY A 350 4.56 -15.69 -22.23
N SER A 351 4.73 -16.70 -23.10
CA SER A 351 5.50 -17.92 -22.82
C SER A 351 7.03 -17.79 -22.97
N ALA A 352 7.64 -16.79 -22.32
CA ALA A 352 9.10 -16.63 -22.25
C ALA A 352 9.69 -17.42 -21.06
N LYS A 353 10.18 -18.63 -21.35
CA LYS A 353 10.70 -19.62 -20.39
C LYS A 353 11.83 -19.05 -19.48
N PRO A 354 11.68 -19.04 -18.15
CA PRO A 354 12.80 -18.72 -17.26
C PRO A 354 13.78 -19.90 -17.19
N ARG A 355 15.07 -19.61 -17.34
CA ARG A 355 16.15 -20.57 -17.05
C ARG A 355 16.47 -20.51 -15.56
N GLY A 356 16.16 -21.56 -14.79
CA GLY A 356 16.89 -21.79 -13.53
C GLY A 356 16.20 -22.36 -12.28
N ARG A 357 15.40 -23.44 -12.36
CA ARG A 357 15.40 -24.53 -11.35
C ARG A 357 14.49 -25.68 -11.77
N ARG A 358 14.84 -26.92 -11.40
CA ARG A 358 14.01 -28.12 -11.60
C ARG A 358 12.94 -28.21 -10.50
N GLY A 359 11.83 -27.52 -10.66
CA GLY A 359 10.57 -27.90 -10.01
C GLY A 359 9.98 -29.14 -10.70
N SER A 360 9.13 -29.90 -10.01
CA SER A 360 8.38 -30.99 -10.66
C SER A 360 7.33 -30.41 -11.62
N LYS A 361 7.01 -31.13 -12.71
CA LYS A 361 5.97 -30.68 -13.65
C LYS A 361 4.60 -30.49 -12.98
N ALA A 362 4.33 -31.21 -11.89
CA ALA A 362 3.10 -31.09 -11.11
C ALA A 362 2.99 -29.74 -10.39
N ALA A 363 4.09 -29.27 -9.77
CA ALA A 363 4.09 -27.97 -9.09
C ALA A 363 3.83 -26.81 -10.08
N GLN A 364 4.48 -26.84 -11.25
CA GLN A 364 4.29 -25.83 -12.30
C GLN A 364 2.89 -25.88 -12.94
N ALA A 365 2.26 -27.05 -12.97
CA ALA A 365 0.88 -27.19 -13.43
C ALA A 365 -0.13 -26.66 -12.40
N GLN A 366 0.11 -26.87 -11.10
CA GLN A 366 -0.72 -26.33 -10.04
C GLN A 366 -0.61 -24.80 -9.98
N GLU A 367 0.61 -24.26 -10.01
CA GLU A 367 0.87 -22.81 -10.02
C GLU A 367 0.18 -22.11 -11.21
N ALA A 368 0.15 -22.74 -12.39
CA ALA A 368 -0.58 -22.24 -13.56
C ALA A 368 -2.11 -22.36 -13.41
N ALA A 369 -2.62 -23.39 -12.72
CA ALA A 369 -4.04 -23.55 -12.45
C ALA A 369 -4.55 -22.53 -11.41
N ASP A 370 -3.78 -22.29 -10.35
CA ASP A 370 -4.11 -21.33 -9.30
C ASP A 370 -4.11 -19.90 -9.86
N ALA A 371 -3.12 -19.53 -10.69
CA ALA A 371 -3.10 -18.25 -11.39
C ALA A 371 -4.26 -18.08 -12.40
N ALA A 372 -4.67 -19.16 -13.08
CA ALA A 372 -5.84 -19.13 -13.96
C ALA A 372 -7.16 -18.97 -13.16
N ALA A 373 -7.24 -19.54 -11.96
CA ALA A 373 -8.38 -19.38 -11.07
C ALA A 373 -8.52 -17.95 -10.55
N GLU A 374 -7.43 -17.29 -10.11
CA GLU A 374 -7.47 -15.87 -9.69
C GLU A 374 -7.93 -14.95 -10.84
N VAL A 375 -7.48 -15.20 -12.07
CA VAL A 375 -7.90 -14.41 -13.25
C VAL A 375 -9.38 -14.65 -13.59
N ALA A 376 -9.87 -15.88 -13.45
CA ALA A 376 -11.28 -16.21 -13.65
C ALA A 376 -12.19 -15.60 -12.57
N GLU A 377 -11.77 -15.61 -11.30
CA GLU A 377 -12.50 -14.96 -10.19
C GLU A 377 -12.56 -13.43 -10.40
N ALA A 378 -11.44 -12.80 -10.75
CA ALA A 378 -11.40 -11.37 -11.07
C ALA A 378 -12.29 -10.99 -12.27
N ALA A 379 -12.38 -11.85 -13.30
CA ALA A 379 -13.29 -11.64 -14.43
C ALA A 379 -14.78 -11.75 -14.01
N ALA A 380 -15.10 -12.71 -13.14
CA ALA A 380 -16.45 -12.89 -12.60
C ALA A 380 -16.88 -11.69 -11.72
N GLU A 381 -15.99 -11.18 -10.85
CA GLU A 381 -16.27 -9.98 -10.03
C GLU A 381 -16.56 -8.74 -10.89
N VAL A 382 -15.83 -8.54 -11.99
CA VAL A 382 -16.06 -7.44 -12.93
C VAL A 382 -17.42 -7.59 -13.64
N ALA A 383 -17.80 -8.81 -14.03
CA ALA A 383 -19.10 -9.09 -14.62
C ALA A 383 -20.26 -8.84 -13.63
N GLU A 384 -20.12 -9.26 -12.37
CA GLU A 384 -21.13 -9.01 -11.34
C GLU A 384 -21.26 -7.52 -11.02
N ALA A 385 -20.15 -6.80 -10.88
CA ALA A 385 -20.16 -5.35 -10.67
C ALA A 385 -20.84 -4.59 -11.82
N ALA A 386 -20.60 -5.02 -13.07
CA ALA A 386 -21.29 -4.47 -14.23
C ALA A 386 -22.81 -4.74 -14.20
N ALA A 387 -23.23 -5.96 -13.86
CA ALA A 387 -24.65 -6.32 -13.71
C ALA A 387 -25.35 -5.51 -12.61
N GLN A 388 -24.72 -5.33 -11.46
CA GLN A 388 -25.26 -4.52 -10.35
C GLN A 388 -25.43 -3.03 -10.72
N LEU A 389 -24.53 -2.47 -11.55
CA LEU A 389 -24.64 -1.10 -12.06
C LEU A 389 -25.80 -0.95 -13.06
N GLN A 390 -25.99 -1.93 -13.96
CA GLN A 390 -27.13 -1.94 -14.89
C GLN A 390 -28.48 -2.11 -14.17
N GLY A 391 -28.53 -2.91 -13.10
CA GLY A 391 -29.72 -3.05 -12.25
C GLY A 391 -30.13 -1.76 -11.55
N LYS A 392 -29.15 -0.94 -11.10
CA LYS A 392 -29.40 0.39 -10.53
C LYS A 392 -29.88 1.40 -11.58
N ALA A 393 -29.35 1.35 -12.80
CA ALA A 393 -29.78 2.21 -13.91
C ALA A 393 -31.24 1.97 -14.32
N LYS A 394 -31.72 0.70 -14.29
CA LYS A 394 -33.14 0.39 -14.55
C LYS A 394 -34.08 0.81 -13.40
N ARG A 395 -33.62 0.79 -12.15
CA ARG A 395 -34.43 1.23 -10.98
C ARG A 395 -34.52 2.75 -10.81
N GLY A 396 -33.53 3.51 -11.26
CA GLY A 396 -33.52 4.98 -11.14
C GLY A 396 -34.43 5.75 -12.12
N ARG A 397 -35.14 5.06 -13.03
CA ARG A 397 -35.86 5.68 -14.15
C ARG A 397 -37.40 5.64 -14.03
N GLY A 398 -37.92 5.28 -12.86
CA GLY A 398 -39.34 4.99 -12.61
C GLY A 398 -40.02 5.80 -11.50
N SER A 399 -39.57 7.03 -11.21
CA SER A 399 -40.12 7.80 -10.07
C SER A 399 -39.99 9.34 -10.18
N GLN A 400 -40.19 9.92 -11.37
CA GLN A 400 -40.46 11.37 -11.50
C GLN A 400 -41.52 11.67 -12.58
N LYS A 401 -42.80 11.61 -12.21
CA LYS A 401 -43.90 12.25 -12.97
C LYS A 401 -45.13 12.48 -12.09
N ALA A 402 -45.24 13.65 -11.47
CA ALA A 402 -46.48 14.41 -11.18
C ALA A 402 -46.25 15.50 -10.12
N LEU A 403 -46.41 16.77 -10.50
CA LEU A 403 -47.34 17.76 -9.92
C LEU A 403 -46.95 19.19 -10.33
N ALA A 404 -47.94 20.06 -10.52
CA ALA A 404 -47.81 21.37 -11.15
C ALA A 404 -47.95 22.54 -10.15
N LYS A 405 -47.47 23.72 -10.58
CA LYS A 405 -47.64 25.07 -9.95
C LYS A 405 -49.13 25.49 -9.85
N PRO A 406 -49.55 26.37 -8.92
CA PRO A 406 -49.38 27.86 -8.97
C PRO A 406 -49.09 28.53 -7.58
N SER A 407 -48.92 29.85 -7.38
CA SER A 407 -48.35 30.98 -8.17
C SER A 407 -48.11 32.22 -7.25
N GLY A 408 -47.19 33.14 -7.61
CA GLY A 408 -46.95 34.45 -6.93
C GLY A 408 -46.22 34.36 -5.57
N SER A 409 -45.61 35.42 -5.02
CA SER A 409 -45.17 36.74 -5.54
C SER A 409 -44.19 37.37 -4.52
N ALA A 410 -43.13 38.06 -4.95
CA ALA A 410 -42.18 38.76 -4.06
C ALA A 410 -42.79 40.09 -3.51
N PRO A 411 -42.21 40.77 -2.49
CA PRO A 411 -40.92 41.48 -2.66
C PRO A 411 -39.97 41.61 -1.43
N SER A 412 -38.73 42.00 -1.75
CA SER A 412 -37.79 42.90 -1.01
C SER A 412 -37.47 42.73 0.49
N ALA A 413 -36.16 42.62 0.78
CA ALA A 413 -35.55 43.03 2.06
C ALA A 413 -35.52 44.57 2.21
N PRO A 414 -35.16 45.12 3.40
CA PRO A 414 -33.75 45.53 3.54
C PRO A 414 -33.13 45.48 4.96
N ALA A 415 -31.77 45.48 4.95
CA ALA A 415 -30.85 46.11 5.91
C ALA A 415 -30.76 45.69 7.39
N ALA A 416 -29.58 45.92 7.97
CA ALA A 416 -29.15 45.56 9.32
C ALA A 416 -29.13 46.76 10.28
N SER A 417 -29.17 46.53 11.61
CA SER A 417 -28.46 47.36 12.60
C SER A 417 -28.39 46.76 14.02
N ALA A 418 -27.22 46.94 14.65
CA ALA A 418 -26.92 47.18 16.07
C ALA A 418 -27.66 46.47 17.26
N ALA A 419 -26.87 45.63 17.96
CA ALA A 419 -26.37 45.84 19.34
C ALA A 419 -27.29 46.03 20.60
N ALA A 420 -26.66 45.66 21.74
CA ALA A 420 -26.91 46.05 23.13
C ALA A 420 -27.91 45.25 24.01
N THR A 421 -27.35 44.27 24.74
CA THR A 421 -27.32 44.21 26.22
C THR A 421 -28.52 44.73 27.03
N THR A 422 -29.19 43.86 27.82
CA THR A 422 -29.24 44.04 29.30
C THR A 422 -29.85 42.88 30.11
N LYS A 423 -29.16 42.57 31.21
CA LYS A 423 -29.62 42.25 32.59
C LYS A 423 -30.61 41.10 32.88
N ALA A 424 -30.18 40.26 33.81
CA ALA A 424 -30.98 39.25 34.50
C ALA A 424 -31.92 39.81 35.57
N ALA A 425 -32.93 39.02 35.95
CA ALA A 425 -33.56 39.03 37.27
C ALA A 425 -33.89 37.58 37.69
N ALA A 426 -33.82 37.28 38.99
CA ALA A 426 -33.90 35.92 39.52
C ALA A 426 -34.98 35.77 40.62
N ALA A 427 -35.52 34.56 40.77
CA ALA A 427 -36.18 34.05 41.97
C ALA A 427 -36.25 32.50 41.92
N GLY A 428 -36.08 31.72 42.98
CA GLY A 428 -35.57 32.05 44.32
C GLY A 428 -36.12 31.12 45.43
N ARG A 429 -35.25 30.71 46.38
CA ARG A 429 -35.54 29.97 47.65
C ARG A 429 -35.83 28.46 47.47
N ARG A 430 -35.55 27.54 48.42
CA ARG A 430 -35.14 27.62 49.85
C ARG A 430 -34.43 26.28 50.20
N ALA A 431 -33.14 26.23 50.56
CA ALA A 431 -32.55 26.37 51.90
C ALA A 431 -32.99 25.36 52.99
N LYS A 432 -32.02 24.56 53.49
CA LYS A 432 -31.84 24.15 54.90
C LYS A 432 -30.35 23.80 55.15
N SER A 433 -29.90 23.98 56.39
CA SER A 433 -28.48 24.08 56.79
C SER A 433 -28.08 23.00 57.81
N PHE A 434 -26.78 22.73 57.96
CA PHE A 434 -26.11 22.64 59.27
C PHE A 434 -24.58 22.90 59.14
N ARG A 435 -23.84 22.95 60.27
CA ARG A 435 -22.69 23.85 60.48
C ARG A 435 -21.45 23.19 61.11
N GLY A 436 -20.26 23.64 60.73
CA GLY A 436 -18.98 23.46 61.45
C GLY A 436 -18.11 22.29 60.94
N GLN A 437 -16.76 22.32 60.97
CA GLN A 437 -15.81 23.32 61.49
C GLN A 437 -14.63 23.56 60.52
N GLN A 438 -13.87 24.62 60.76
CA GLN A 438 -12.61 24.94 60.06
C GLN A 438 -11.44 24.11 60.61
N GLN A 439 -10.45 23.82 59.76
CA GLN A 439 -9.10 24.37 59.97
C GLN A 439 -8.28 24.38 58.67
N GLN A 440 -7.41 25.38 58.53
CA GLN A 440 -6.54 25.61 57.38
C GLN A 440 -5.11 25.17 57.71
N SER A 441 -4.32 24.76 56.71
CA SER A 441 -3.02 25.40 56.45
C SER A 441 -2.25 24.75 55.29
N ALA A 442 -1.63 25.61 54.49
CA ALA A 442 -0.56 25.37 53.51
C ALA A 442 -0.02 26.76 53.09
N PRO A 443 1.15 26.88 52.44
CA PRO A 443 2.32 26.01 52.40
C PRO A 443 3.60 26.76 52.89
N ALA A 444 4.75 26.10 52.90
CA ALA A 444 6.06 26.77 53.00
C ALA A 444 7.12 26.05 52.14
N ALA A 445 8.10 26.81 51.64
CA ALA A 445 9.11 26.34 50.68
C ALA A 445 10.55 26.61 51.16
N ALA A 446 11.51 26.07 50.39
CA ALA A 446 12.95 26.32 50.39
C ALA A 446 13.83 25.68 51.49
N ALA A 447 14.77 24.83 51.05
CA ALA A 447 16.21 24.96 51.36
C ALA A 447 17.06 24.09 50.42
N GLU A 448 18.01 24.71 49.71
CA GLU A 448 19.04 24.07 48.89
C GLU A 448 20.26 23.68 49.76
N ARG A 449 20.94 22.55 49.49
CA ARG A 449 22.35 22.37 49.94
C ARG A 449 23.15 21.36 49.12
N LYS A 450 24.13 21.88 48.38
CA LYS A 450 25.20 21.14 47.69
C LYS A 450 26.11 20.44 48.71
N ARG A 451 26.67 19.27 48.36
CA ARG A 451 27.87 18.72 49.02
C ARG A 451 29.05 18.71 48.03
N LYS A 452 30.23 19.05 48.55
CA LYS A 452 31.49 19.25 47.82
C LYS A 452 32.47 18.13 48.21
N ALA A 453 33.30 17.69 47.27
CA ALA A 453 34.36 16.71 47.53
C ALA A 453 35.50 17.29 48.40
N PRO A 454 36.29 16.42 49.08
CA PRO A 454 37.64 16.72 49.52
C PRO A 454 38.69 16.26 48.50
N ALA A 455 39.84 16.91 48.50
CA ALA A 455 41.05 16.50 47.78
C ALA A 455 42.29 16.90 48.59
N ASP A 456 43.28 16.02 48.68
CA ASP A 456 44.71 16.29 48.89
C ASP A 456 45.46 14.96 48.60
N LYS A 457 46.48 14.93 47.73
CA LYS A 457 47.94 15.13 48.00
C LYS A 457 48.58 14.04 48.87
N ALA A 458 49.81 13.56 48.63
CA ALA A 458 50.77 13.72 47.53
C ALA A 458 51.92 12.67 47.67
N ALA A 459 52.88 12.68 46.72
CA ALA A 459 54.14 11.92 46.68
C ALA A 459 54.06 10.38 46.47
N GLY A 460 55.02 9.72 45.80
CA GLY A 460 56.18 10.24 45.05
C GLY A 460 57.18 9.15 44.61
N THR A 461 57.96 9.45 43.55
CA THR A 461 59.31 8.92 43.20
C THR A 461 59.57 7.42 42.94
N GLU A 462 60.15 7.16 41.75
CA GLU A 462 61.25 6.19 41.44
C GLU A 462 60.97 4.67 41.56
N GLY A 463 61.60 3.78 40.78
CA GLY A 463 62.48 3.95 39.61
C GLY A 463 63.16 2.64 39.14
N SER A 464 63.42 2.53 37.83
CA SER A 464 64.45 1.68 37.15
C SER A 464 64.40 0.13 37.17
N ALA A 465 64.60 -0.48 35.97
CA ALA A 465 65.41 -1.68 35.61
C ALA A 465 65.20 -3.03 36.38
N GLU A 466 65.51 -4.25 35.89
CA GLU A 466 65.84 -4.89 34.60
C GLU A 466 65.45 -6.41 34.74
N ALA A 467 65.66 -7.39 33.86
CA ALA A 467 66.50 -7.52 32.66
C ALA A 467 65.87 -8.41 31.55
N ALA A 468 66.64 -8.63 30.50
CA ALA A 468 66.43 -9.48 29.33
C ALA A 468 66.71 -11.00 29.52
N VAL A 469 66.50 -11.82 28.46
CA VAL A 469 67.52 -12.74 27.87
C VAL A 469 67.05 -13.47 26.57
N THR A 470 67.58 -13.03 25.41
CA THR A 470 67.86 -13.81 24.15
C THR A 470 66.71 -14.50 23.35
N ARG A 471 66.82 -14.80 22.03
CA ARG A 471 67.99 -14.87 21.10
C ARG A 471 67.56 -14.65 19.62
N ARG A 472 68.43 -13.97 18.85
CA ARG A 472 68.84 -14.12 17.41
C ARG A 472 68.08 -15.13 16.49
N THR A 473 67.93 -14.95 15.17
CA THR A 473 68.83 -14.31 14.16
C THR A 473 68.17 -14.13 12.77
N ARG A 474 68.61 -13.11 11.99
CA ARG A 474 68.84 -13.01 10.50
C ARG A 474 67.87 -13.68 9.47
N ALA A 475 67.76 -13.22 8.20
CA ALA A 475 68.00 -11.95 7.49
C ALA A 475 67.80 -12.17 5.96
N ARG A 476 67.64 -11.07 5.20
CA ARG A 476 67.75 -10.94 3.72
C ARG A 476 66.61 -11.57 2.90
N SER A 477 66.24 -11.02 1.74
CA SER A 477 66.75 -9.82 1.01
C SER A 477 65.60 -9.08 0.35
#